data_AF-A0A520GBV2-F1
#
_entry.id   AF-A0A520GBV2-F1
#
_cell.length_a   1.000
_cell.length_b   1.000
_cell.length_c   1.000
_cell.angle_alpha   90.00
_cell.angle_beta   90.00
_cell.angle_gamma   90.00
#
_symmetry.space_group_name_H-M   'P 1'
#
loop_
_entity.id
_entity.type
_entity.pdbx_description
1 polymer ?
#
loop_
_entity_poly.entity_id
_entity_poly.type
_entity_poly.pdbx_seq_one_letter_code
_entity_poly.pdbx_strand_id
1 'polypeptide(L)'
;PMCAFNRFTRQGDETMWKDDDELFGMLAEDAGALPASAATDFAPWRRRYVARQQAMENAIGPLRARLRSALAGRSAAMAKLAAVDVVMAQALGAHEQRLLATVPTLLERRFERLRRAEVDQSESPDAWRAAFARDVRSVLLAELDLRMQPIDGLLEALHQR
;
A
#
# COMPACT_ATOMS: atom_id res chain seq x y z
N PRO A 1 0.81 -24.36 -5.03
CA PRO A 1 1.71 -23.26 -5.43
C PRO A 1 1.36 -21.86 -4.86
N MET A 2 0.45 -21.73 -3.89
CA MET A 2 0.15 -20.47 -3.18
C MET A 2 0.41 -20.62 -1.66
N CYS A 3 1.57 -21.17 -1.30
CA CYS A 3 2.03 -21.25 0.11
C CYS A 3 3.33 -20.47 0.36
N ALA A 4 3.75 -19.63 -0.57
CA ALA A 4 5.08 -19.00 -0.54
C ALA A 4 5.09 -17.53 -0.08
N PHE A 5 3.95 -16.89 0.15
CA PHE A 5 3.95 -15.49 0.62
C PHE A 5 4.18 -15.36 2.14
N ASN A 6 3.91 -16.42 2.92
CA ASN A 6 4.01 -16.37 4.40
C ASN A 6 5.23 -17.12 4.98
N ARG A 7 6.29 -17.34 4.19
CA ARG A 7 7.57 -17.92 4.66
C ARG A 7 8.80 -17.03 4.41
N PHE A 8 8.67 -15.97 3.61
CA PHE A 8 9.83 -15.19 3.14
C PHE A 8 10.31 -14.09 4.10
N THR A 9 9.61 -13.84 5.22
CA THR A 9 10.06 -12.86 6.23
C THR A 9 11.05 -13.42 7.26
N ARG A 10 11.56 -14.65 7.10
CA ARG A 10 12.53 -15.26 8.04
C ARG A 10 13.87 -15.68 7.44
N GLN A 11 14.03 -15.67 6.12
CA GLN A 11 15.31 -16.00 5.47
C GLN A 11 15.70 -14.81 4.59
N GLY A 12 16.68 -14.04 5.05
CA GLY A 12 17.17 -12.85 4.36
C GLY A 12 17.77 -13.21 3.00
N ASP A 13 17.00 -13.01 1.94
CA ASP A 13 17.52 -12.85 0.60
C ASP A 13 17.12 -11.47 0.07
N GLU A 14 18.02 -10.51 0.31
CA GLU A 14 17.91 -9.09 0.00
C GLU A 14 18.06 -8.78 -1.51
N THR A 15 18.20 -9.79 -2.37
CA THR A 15 18.63 -9.59 -3.76
C THR A 15 17.52 -9.60 -4.82
N MET A 16 16.30 -10.06 -4.50
CA MET A 16 15.22 -10.17 -5.50
C MET A 16 14.41 -8.87 -5.72
N TRP A 17 14.61 -7.85 -4.88
CA TRP A 17 13.93 -6.55 -4.98
C TRP A 17 14.80 -5.46 -5.62
N LYS A 18 15.94 -5.83 -6.23
CA LYS A 18 16.85 -4.88 -6.88
C LYS A 18 16.31 -4.30 -8.19
N ASP A 19 15.47 -5.04 -8.92
CA ASP A 19 14.89 -4.58 -10.18
C ASP A 19 13.60 -3.77 -9.99
N ASP A 20 13.03 -3.79 -8.78
CA ASP A 20 11.95 -2.89 -8.38
C ASP A 20 12.44 -1.45 -8.15
N ASP A 21 13.76 -1.21 -8.08
CA ASP A 21 14.29 0.15 -7.95
C ASP A 21 14.05 1.02 -9.18
N GLU A 22 13.74 0.47 -10.37
CA GLU A 22 13.39 1.25 -11.57
C GLU A 22 11.88 1.53 -11.67
N LEU A 23 11.03 0.53 -11.40
CA LEU A 23 9.56 0.67 -11.40
C LEU A 23 9.08 1.56 -10.25
N PHE A 24 9.69 1.39 -9.08
CA PHE A 24 9.53 2.28 -7.96
C PHE A 24 10.48 3.48 -8.01
N GLY A 25 11.47 3.45 -8.91
CA GLY A 25 12.24 4.61 -9.36
C GLY A 25 11.31 5.66 -9.94
N MET A 26 10.31 5.31 -10.74
CA MET A 26 9.28 6.28 -11.17
C MET A 26 8.37 6.77 -10.01
N LEU A 27 8.20 5.96 -8.95
CA LEU A 27 7.50 6.37 -7.72
C LEU A 27 8.40 7.21 -6.79
N ALA A 28 9.72 7.08 -6.92
CA ALA A 28 10.75 7.77 -6.15
C ALA A 28 11.29 9.02 -6.87
N GLU A 29 11.34 9.07 -8.19
CA GLU A 29 11.68 10.22 -9.04
C GLU A 29 10.64 11.31 -8.85
N ASP A 30 9.38 10.90 -8.73
CA ASP A 30 8.26 11.78 -8.44
C ASP A 30 8.21 12.15 -6.92
N ALA A 31 9.06 11.53 -6.08
CA ALA A 31 9.42 12.01 -4.73
C ALA A 31 10.74 12.82 -4.71
N GLY A 32 11.62 12.63 -5.68
CA GLY A 32 12.87 13.37 -5.91
C GLY A 32 12.67 14.71 -6.64
N ALA A 33 11.53 14.89 -7.29
CA ALA A 33 11.10 16.16 -7.88
C ALA A 33 10.47 17.13 -6.87
N LEU A 34 10.55 16.83 -5.57
CA LEU A 34 10.17 17.80 -4.54
C LEU A 34 11.29 18.87 -4.47
N PRO A 35 10.98 20.16 -4.75
CA PRO A 35 11.97 21.22 -4.64
C PRO A 35 12.52 21.26 -3.21
N ALA A 36 13.76 21.73 -3.02
CA ALA A 36 14.39 21.80 -1.70
C ALA A 36 13.55 22.53 -0.63
N SER A 37 12.55 23.34 -1.00
CA SER A 37 11.58 23.95 -0.06
C SER A 37 10.52 22.99 0.49
N ALA A 38 10.24 21.88 -0.19
CA ALA A 38 9.43 20.77 0.32
C ALA A 38 10.20 19.90 1.33
N ALA A 39 11.50 20.17 1.55
CA ALA A 39 12.33 19.46 2.52
C ALA A 39 12.00 19.79 3.98
N THR A 40 11.21 20.83 4.24
CA THR A 40 10.91 21.31 5.61
C THR A 40 9.44 21.13 6.02
N ASP A 41 8.54 20.88 5.07
CA ASP A 41 7.09 20.78 5.27
C ASP A 41 6.54 19.39 4.91
N PHE A 42 5.56 18.92 5.68
CA PHE A 42 4.87 17.66 5.47
C PHE A 42 3.76 17.73 4.41
N ALA A 43 3.25 18.92 4.07
CA ALA A 43 2.11 19.05 3.16
C ALA A 43 2.28 18.38 1.77
N PRO A 44 3.46 18.46 1.10
CA PRO A 44 3.67 17.76 -0.17
C PRO A 44 3.61 16.23 -0.03
N TRP A 45 4.20 15.69 1.05
CA TRP A 45 4.15 14.26 1.38
C TRP A 45 2.71 13.79 1.61
N ARG A 46 1.92 14.56 2.36
CA ARG A 46 0.50 14.29 2.59
C ARG A 46 -0.29 14.20 1.28
N ARG A 47 -0.13 15.17 0.38
CA ARG A 47 -0.82 15.16 -0.93
C ARG A 47 -0.45 13.93 -1.76
N ARG A 48 0.84 13.62 -1.84
CA ARG A 48 1.35 12.45 -2.58
C ARG A 48 0.80 11.15 -2.01
N TYR A 49 0.78 11.01 -0.69
CA TYR A 49 0.26 9.85 0.00
C TYR A 49 -1.22 9.61 -0.30
N VAL A 50 -2.05 10.65 -0.14
CA VAL A 50 -3.49 10.57 -0.41
C VAL A 50 -3.76 10.25 -1.89
N ALA A 51 -3.00 10.84 -2.82
CA ALA A 51 -3.11 10.53 -4.24
C ALA A 51 -2.82 9.05 -4.53
N ARG A 52 -1.84 8.45 -3.84
CA ARG A 52 -1.53 7.02 -3.97
C ARG A 52 -2.63 6.13 -3.38
N GLN A 53 -3.18 6.47 -2.20
CA GLN A 53 -4.34 5.76 -1.65
C GLN A 53 -5.54 5.77 -2.60
N GLN A 54 -5.85 6.92 -3.19
CA GLN A 54 -6.95 7.03 -4.15
C GLN A 54 -6.68 6.23 -5.43
N ALA A 55 -5.45 6.25 -5.93
CA ALA A 55 -5.07 5.48 -7.12
C ALA A 55 -5.22 3.96 -6.89
N MET A 56 -4.81 3.46 -5.72
CA MET A 56 -5.00 2.05 -5.33
C MET A 56 -6.50 1.70 -5.29
N GLU A 57 -7.32 2.49 -4.60
CA GLU A 57 -8.76 2.26 -4.50
C GLU A 57 -9.44 2.21 -5.88
N ASN A 58 -9.11 3.18 -6.74
CA ASN A 58 -9.65 3.28 -8.09
C ASN A 58 -9.27 2.09 -8.98
N ALA A 59 -8.10 1.49 -8.77
CA ALA A 59 -7.62 0.34 -9.54
C ALA A 59 -8.19 -1.00 -9.03
N ILE A 60 -8.26 -1.17 -7.70
CA ILE A 60 -8.63 -2.44 -7.06
C ILE A 60 -10.13 -2.72 -7.16
N GLY A 61 -10.97 -1.69 -6.97
CA GLY A 61 -12.43 -1.85 -7.01
C GLY A 61 -12.95 -2.53 -8.29
N PRO A 62 -12.59 -2.03 -9.49
CA PRO A 62 -12.98 -2.65 -10.76
C PRO A 62 -12.44 -4.08 -10.95
N LEU A 63 -11.21 -4.35 -10.52
CA LEU A 63 -10.62 -5.69 -10.59
C LEU A 63 -11.44 -6.68 -9.74
N ARG A 64 -11.76 -6.32 -8.50
CA ARG A 64 -12.59 -7.15 -7.60
C ARG A 64 -13.97 -7.40 -8.19
N ALA A 65 -14.59 -6.38 -8.79
CA ALA A 65 -15.89 -6.51 -9.43
C ALA A 65 -15.86 -7.51 -10.60
N ARG A 66 -14.82 -7.47 -11.44
CA ARG A 66 -14.65 -8.43 -12.55
C ARG A 66 -14.47 -9.86 -12.04
N LEU A 67 -13.69 -10.06 -10.98
CA LEU A 67 -13.49 -11.38 -10.37
C LEU A 67 -14.79 -11.94 -9.79
N ARG A 68 -15.59 -11.11 -9.10
CA ARG A 68 -16.93 -11.52 -8.62
C ARG A 68 -17.83 -11.97 -9.76
N SER A 69 -17.87 -11.22 -10.87
CA SER A 69 -18.68 -11.60 -12.03
C SER A 69 -18.22 -12.94 -12.63
N ALA A 70 -16.90 -13.15 -12.75
CA ALA A 70 -16.36 -14.41 -13.22
C ALA A 70 -16.71 -15.57 -12.27
N LEU A 71 -16.62 -15.35 -10.96
CA LEU A 71 -16.95 -16.33 -9.93
C LEU A 71 -18.43 -16.70 -9.97
N ALA A 72 -19.32 -15.70 -10.04
CA ALA A 72 -20.76 -15.92 -10.10
C ALA A 72 -21.20 -16.71 -11.35
N GLY A 73 -20.50 -16.55 -12.47
CA GLY A 73 -20.75 -17.31 -13.69
C GLY A 73 -20.34 -18.78 -13.64
N ARG A 74 -19.63 -19.25 -12.59
CA ARG A 74 -19.11 -20.63 -12.52
C ARG A 74 -20.13 -21.64 -12.02
N SER A 75 -20.89 -21.30 -10.97
CA SER A 75 -21.90 -22.18 -10.38
C SER A 75 -22.78 -21.42 -9.37
N ALA A 76 -23.90 -22.01 -8.95
CA ALA A 76 -24.75 -21.42 -7.91
C ALA A 76 -24.03 -21.27 -6.56
N ALA A 77 -23.11 -22.17 -6.21
CA ALA A 77 -22.31 -22.07 -4.98
C ALA A 77 -21.32 -20.88 -5.07
N MET A 78 -20.66 -20.72 -6.22
CA MET A 78 -19.72 -19.62 -6.44
C MET A 78 -20.41 -18.25 -6.54
N ALA A 79 -21.65 -18.20 -7.07
CA ALA A 79 -22.48 -17.00 -7.02
C ALA A 79 -22.81 -16.56 -5.58
N LYS A 80 -23.07 -17.50 -4.67
CA LYS A 80 -23.26 -17.19 -3.25
C LYS A 80 -21.98 -16.63 -2.62
N LEU A 81 -20.82 -17.21 -2.93
CA LEU A 81 -19.53 -16.69 -2.46
C LEU A 81 -19.27 -15.27 -2.97
N ALA A 82 -19.52 -14.99 -4.25
CA ALA A 82 -19.42 -13.65 -4.80
C ALA A 82 -20.35 -12.65 -4.09
N ALA A 83 -21.58 -13.07 -3.75
CA ALA A 83 -22.52 -12.24 -2.99
C ALA A 83 -22.04 -11.94 -1.56
N VAL A 84 -21.45 -12.94 -0.87
CA VAL A 84 -20.81 -12.72 0.44
C VAL A 84 -19.70 -11.69 0.33
N ASP A 85 -18.84 -11.78 -0.69
CA ASP A 85 -17.74 -10.84 -0.88
C ASP A 85 -18.24 -9.40 -1.14
N VAL A 86 -19.37 -9.23 -1.83
CA VAL A 86 -20.03 -7.91 -2.00
C VAL A 86 -20.47 -7.35 -0.66
N VAL A 87 -21.19 -8.13 0.15
CA VAL A 87 -21.70 -7.69 1.46
C VAL A 87 -20.53 -7.34 2.39
N MET A 88 -19.47 -8.15 2.39
CA MET A 88 -18.26 -7.88 3.18
C MET A 88 -17.58 -6.58 2.76
N ALA A 89 -17.46 -6.31 1.45
CA ALA A 89 -16.91 -5.04 0.98
C ALA A 89 -17.75 -3.83 1.40
N GLN A 90 -19.07 -3.95 1.35
CA GLN A 90 -19.98 -2.88 1.78
C GLN A 90 -19.91 -2.64 3.29
N ALA A 91 -19.88 -3.72 4.09
CA ALA A 91 -19.83 -3.64 5.54
C ALA A 91 -18.52 -3.04 6.05
N LEU A 92 -17.39 -3.37 5.41
CA LEU A 92 -16.06 -2.98 5.86
C LEU A 92 -15.52 -1.70 5.20
N GLY A 93 -15.97 -1.35 3.99
CA GLY A 93 -15.36 -0.28 3.19
C GLY A 93 -15.30 1.07 3.89
N ALA A 94 -16.40 1.52 4.50
CA ALA A 94 -16.41 2.78 5.24
C ALA A 94 -15.52 2.75 6.49
N HIS A 95 -15.37 1.58 7.12
CA HIS A 95 -14.48 1.42 8.27
C HIS A 95 -13.02 1.45 7.86
N GLU A 96 -12.65 0.72 6.80
CA GLU A 96 -11.31 0.71 6.23
C GLU A 96 -10.88 2.12 5.78
N GLN A 97 -11.70 2.82 5.01
CA GLN A 97 -11.40 4.19 4.58
C GLN A 97 -11.16 5.14 5.78
N ARG A 98 -11.98 5.03 6.83
CA ARG A 98 -11.79 5.83 8.05
C ARG A 98 -10.48 5.52 8.75
N LEU A 99 -10.12 4.25 8.89
CA LEU A 99 -8.86 3.86 9.52
C LEU A 99 -7.66 4.33 8.70
N LEU A 100 -7.68 4.13 7.39
CA LEU A 100 -6.57 4.49 6.51
C LEU A 100 -6.42 6.00 6.33
N ALA A 101 -7.50 6.77 6.50
CA ALA A 101 -7.44 8.24 6.56
C ALA A 101 -6.70 8.77 7.80
N THR A 102 -6.44 7.95 8.82
CA THR A 102 -5.63 8.35 9.99
C THR A 102 -4.12 8.28 9.73
N VAL A 103 -3.70 7.50 8.72
CA VAL A 103 -2.28 7.21 8.47
C VAL A 103 -1.46 8.46 8.10
N PRO A 104 -1.94 9.40 7.27
CA PRO A 104 -1.21 10.65 7.03
C PRO A 104 -0.87 11.42 8.31
N THR A 105 -1.76 11.39 9.31
CA THR A 105 -1.54 12.06 10.60
C THR A 105 -0.46 11.35 11.43
N LEU A 106 -0.37 10.02 11.36
CA LEU A 106 0.70 9.26 12.00
C LEU A 106 2.05 9.51 11.31
N LEU A 107 2.05 9.59 9.97
CA LEU A 107 3.23 9.92 9.18
C LEU A 107 3.74 11.34 9.47
N GLU A 108 2.85 12.32 9.68
CA GLU A 108 3.24 13.68 10.09
C GLU A 108 4.01 13.69 11.41
N ARG A 109 3.51 12.95 12.41
CA ARG A 109 4.20 12.80 13.71
C ARG A 109 5.56 12.12 13.55
N ARG A 110 5.68 11.15 12.64
CA ARG A 110 6.94 10.48 12.33
C ARG A 110 7.92 11.44 11.65
N PHE A 111 7.45 12.20 10.66
CA PHE A 111 8.21 13.22 9.95
C PHE A 111 8.84 14.21 10.92
N GLU A 112 8.02 14.79 11.81
CA GLU A 112 8.48 15.75 12.82
C GLU A 112 9.49 15.15 13.80
N ARG A 113 9.31 13.90 14.21
CA ARG A 113 10.25 13.21 15.11
C ARG A 113 11.61 12.99 14.45
N LEU A 114 11.63 12.55 13.19
CA LEU A 114 12.86 12.35 12.44
C LEU A 114 13.59 13.67 12.18
N ARG A 115 12.85 14.72 11.82
CA ARG A 115 13.40 16.06 11.59
C ARG A 115 14.09 16.62 12.85
N ARG A 116 13.46 16.48 14.03
CA ARG A 116 14.05 16.94 15.30
C ARG A 116 15.31 16.16 15.67
N ALA A 117 15.30 14.84 15.49
CA ALA A 117 16.45 14.00 15.80
C ALA A 117 17.68 14.34 14.95
N GLU A 118 17.50 14.77 13.69
CA GLU A 118 18.60 15.24 12.84
C GLU A 118 19.21 16.54 13.37
N VAL A 119 18.39 17.51 13.77
CA VAL A 119 18.87 18.80 14.31
C VAL A 119 19.81 18.57 15.50
N ASP A 120 19.51 17.57 16.33
CA ASP A 120 20.31 17.23 17.50
C ASP A 120 21.60 16.45 17.17
N GLN A 121 21.69 15.78 16.01
CA GLN A 121 22.76 14.81 15.70
C GLN A 121 23.68 15.24 14.55
N SER A 122 23.28 16.15 13.66
CA SER A 122 24.09 16.88 12.65
C SER A 122 25.19 16.11 11.89
N GLU A 123 25.09 14.79 11.74
CA GLU A 123 26.09 13.97 11.03
C GLU A 123 25.78 13.84 9.53
N SER A 124 24.52 13.92 9.11
CA SER A 124 24.12 13.82 7.70
C SER A 124 22.78 14.49 7.43
N PRO A 125 22.76 15.73 6.89
CA PRO A 125 21.55 16.56 6.75
C PRO A 125 20.36 15.94 5.99
N ASP A 126 20.58 14.82 5.30
CA ASP A 126 19.66 14.17 4.35
C ASP A 126 19.23 12.77 4.80
N ALA A 127 19.93 12.14 5.75
CA ALA A 127 19.70 10.74 6.13
C ALA A 127 18.30 10.50 6.71
N TRP A 128 17.80 11.44 7.52
CA TRP A 128 16.44 11.35 8.08
C TRP A 128 15.35 11.41 7.02
N ARG A 129 15.57 12.12 5.89
CA ARG A 129 14.60 12.18 4.78
C ARG A 129 14.54 10.86 4.03
N ALA A 130 15.68 10.24 3.78
CA ALA A 130 15.73 8.89 3.20
C ALA A 130 15.05 7.86 4.12
N ALA A 131 15.25 7.96 5.45
CA ALA A 131 14.54 7.14 6.41
C ALA A 131 13.01 7.36 6.35
N PHE A 132 12.57 8.61 6.30
CA PHE A 132 11.14 8.92 6.17
C PHE A 132 10.52 8.41 4.87
N ALA A 133 11.21 8.56 3.73
CA ALA A 133 10.75 8.06 2.44
C ALA A 133 10.59 6.54 2.44
N ARG A 134 11.49 5.81 3.12
CA ARG A 134 11.37 4.36 3.33
C ARG A 134 10.15 4.02 4.19
N ASP A 135 9.93 4.73 5.29
CA ASP A 135 8.76 4.51 6.15
C ASP A 135 7.44 4.71 5.37
N VAL A 136 7.33 5.79 4.59
CA VAL A 136 6.15 6.05 3.73
C VAL A 136 5.93 4.92 2.74
N ARG A 137 7.00 4.44 2.09
CA ARG A 137 6.92 3.32 1.14
C ARG A 137 6.46 2.04 1.81
N SER A 138 7.04 1.67 2.94
CA SER A 138 6.65 0.46 3.68
C SER A 138 5.18 0.48 4.08
N VAL A 139 4.69 1.65 4.52
CA VAL A 139 3.27 1.82 4.86
C VAL A 139 2.37 1.69 3.63
N LEU A 140 2.73 2.32 2.50
CA LEU A 140 1.96 2.20 1.25
C LEU A 140 1.92 0.75 0.73
N LEU A 141 3.02 0.00 0.86
CA LEU A 141 3.05 -1.43 0.49
C LEU A 141 2.14 -2.26 1.39
N ALA A 142 2.22 -2.07 2.72
CA ALA A 142 1.32 -2.77 3.65
C ALA A 142 -0.16 -2.44 3.39
N GLU A 143 -0.44 -1.19 3.02
CA GLU A 143 -1.77 -0.74 2.62
C GLU A 143 -2.26 -1.38 1.31
N LEU A 144 -1.37 -1.57 0.34
CA LEU A 144 -1.67 -2.27 -0.89
C LEU A 144 -1.94 -3.75 -0.62
N ASP A 145 -1.08 -4.40 0.16
CA ASP A 145 -1.22 -5.81 0.54
C ASP A 145 -2.58 -6.08 1.21
N LEU A 146 -2.98 -5.22 2.16
CA LEU A 146 -4.28 -5.30 2.82
C LEU A 146 -5.44 -5.29 1.80
N ARG A 147 -5.40 -4.37 0.84
CA ARG A 147 -6.45 -4.21 -0.17
C ARG A 147 -6.44 -5.31 -1.24
N MET A 148 -5.33 -6.00 -1.40
CA MET A 148 -5.18 -7.13 -2.32
C MET A 148 -5.71 -8.45 -1.74
N GLN A 149 -5.77 -8.62 -0.41
CA GLN A 149 -6.24 -9.88 0.19
C GLN A 149 -7.60 -10.39 -0.34
N PRO A 150 -8.63 -9.54 -0.56
CA PRO A 150 -9.89 -10.01 -1.14
C PRO A 150 -9.76 -10.46 -2.60
N ILE A 151 -8.83 -9.86 -3.36
CA ILE A 151 -8.52 -10.28 -4.73
C ILE A 151 -7.94 -11.69 -4.71
N ASP A 152 -6.97 -11.93 -3.83
CA ASP A 152 -6.32 -13.23 -3.68
C ASP A 152 -7.33 -14.32 -3.32
N GLY A 153 -8.22 -14.05 -2.36
CA GLY A 153 -9.28 -15.00 -1.97
C GLY A 153 -10.24 -15.34 -3.12
N LEU A 154 -10.62 -14.35 -3.95
CA LEU A 154 -11.47 -14.60 -5.13
C LEU A 154 -10.72 -15.39 -6.21
N LEU A 155 -9.44 -15.11 -6.43
CA LEU A 155 -8.59 -15.86 -7.37
C LEU A 155 -8.39 -17.30 -6.92
N GLU A 156 -8.13 -17.53 -5.63
CA GLU A 156 -8.06 -18.87 -5.05
C GLU A 156 -9.35 -19.65 -5.27
N ALA A 157 -10.51 -19.04 -5.02
CA ALA A 157 -11.81 -19.67 -5.27
C ALA A 157 -12.03 -20.01 -6.76
N LEU A 158 -11.50 -19.19 -7.69
CA LEU A 158 -11.56 -19.48 -9.13
C LEU A 158 -10.63 -20.62 -9.56
N HIS A 159 -9.52 -20.82 -8.83
CA HIS A 159 -8.54 -21.87 -9.09
C HIS A 159 -8.89 -23.23 -8.46
N GLN A 160 -9.58 -23.22 -7.32
CA GLN A 160 -10.08 -24.42 -6.66
C GLN A 160 -11.24 -25.00 -7.48
N ARG A 161 -10.92 -26.00 -8.31
CA ARG A 161 -11.81 -26.64 -9.27
C ARG A 161 -12.45 -27.88 -8.69
#